data_AF-A0A944BCC6-F1
#
_entry.id   AF-A0A944BCC6-F1
#
_cell.length_a   1.000
_cell.length_b   1.000
_cell.length_c   1.000
_cell.angle_alpha   90.00
_cell.angle_beta   90.00
_cell.angle_gamma   90.00
#
_symmetry.space_group_name_H-M   'P 1'
#
loop_
_entity.id
_entity.type
_entity.pdbx_description
1 polymer ?
#
loop_
_entity_poly.entity_id
_entity_poly.type
_entity_poly.pdbx_seq_one_letter_code
_entity_poly.pdbx_strand_id
1 'polypeptide(L)'
;MVLDKNQKTYNQDVRKLVSLISDDEISYLINQGLITSIERRGSIVYEPTEMLSNFITPEKDYFDLFYDMYPVYVLRPDGTKNYLRANVNKCRHLYNTYVGRSSAAAEHINNCLAFEIDKKTRSGKIGYMKTMWRWLVDHQWEETEEEMKDSTTKTQDAYGTELI
;
A
#
# COMPACT_ATOMS: atom_id res chain seq x y z
N MET A 1 24.21 41.14 -23.57
CA MET A 1 23.98 39.80 -24.14
C MET A 1 24.14 38.79 -23.02
N VAL A 2 23.09 38.00 -22.79
CA VAL A 2 22.85 37.02 -21.72
C VAL A 2 23.75 35.79 -21.98
N LEU A 3 24.38 35.08 -21.04
CA LEU A 3 23.86 34.08 -20.08
C LEU A 3 25.05 33.51 -19.29
N ASP A 4 25.04 33.52 -17.95
CA ASP A 4 25.48 32.35 -17.13
C ASP A 4 25.21 32.49 -15.62
N LYS A 5 24.14 33.22 -15.24
CA LYS A 5 23.55 33.07 -13.91
C LYS A 5 22.63 31.84 -13.97
N ASN A 6 23.13 30.64 -13.63
CA ASN A 6 22.34 29.50 -13.07
C ASN A 6 23.07 28.13 -13.03
N GLN A 7 24.39 28.05 -12.83
CA GLN A 7 24.99 26.76 -12.45
C GLN A 7 24.68 26.44 -10.97
N LYS A 8 23.50 25.87 -10.71
CA LYS A 8 23.26 25.08 -9.49
C LYS A 8 23.94 23.72 -9.70
N THR A 9 25.10 23.55 -9.09
CA THR A 9 25.89 22.31 -9.12
C THR A 9 25.21 21.21 -8.30
N TYR A 10 24.11 20.63 -8.81
CA TYR A 10 23.37 19.54 -8.17
C TYR A 10 24.00 18.15 -8.40
N ASN A 11 25.24 18.09 -8.89
CA ASN A 11 25.87 16.89 -9.46
C ASN A 11 27.11 16.39 -8.70
N GLN A 12 27.50 17.03 -7.58
CA GLN A 12 28.65 16.55 -6.80
C GLN A 12 28.33 15.25 -6.05
N ASP A 13 27.09 15.06 -5.60
CA ASP A 13 26.68 13.87 -4.84
C ASP A 13 26.62 12.62 -5.71
N VAL A 14 26.11 12.72 -6.95
CA VAL A 14 26.00 11.58 -7.87
C VAL A 14 27.37 11.04 -8.26
N ARG A 15 28.34 11.92 -8.54
CA ARG A 15 29.72 11.49 -8.86
C ARG A 15 30.41 10.82 -7.69
N LYS A 16 30.17 11.31 -6.46
CA LYS A 16 30.70 10.71 -5.24
C LYS A 16 30.09 9.33 -4.99
N LEU A 17 28.79 9.15 -5.22
CA LEU A 17 28.13 7.85 -5.13
C LEU A 17 28.66 6.86 -6.19
N VAL A 18 28.79 7.28 -7.45
CA VAL A 18 29.33 6.42 -8.53
C VAL A 18 30.78 6.03 -8.24
N SER A 19 31.59 6.90 -7.62
CA SER A 19 32.97 6.55 -7.24
C SER A 19 33.09 5.53 -6.11
N LEU A 20 32.00 5.27 -5.38
CA LEU A 20 31.95 4.24 -4.33
C LEU A 20 31.56 2.87 -4.88
N ILE A 21 31.10 2.81 -6.13
CA ILE A 21 30.70 1.55 -6.78
C ILE A 21 31.92 0.97 -7.46
N SER A 22 32.31 -0.23 -7.04
CA SER A 22 33.38 -0.99 -7.67
C SER A 22 32.89 -1.72 -8.93
N ASP A 23 33.79 -1.94 -9.88
CA ASP A 23 33.51 -2.75 -11.07
C ASP A 23 33.15 -4.21 -10.71
N ASP A 24 33.62 -4.68 -9.55
CA ASP A 24 33.28 -5.98 -8.98
C ASP A 24 31.82 -6.04 -8.52
N GLU A 25 31.31 -4.98 -7.88
CA GLU A 25 29.89 -4.88 -7.48
C GLU A 25 28.96 -4.81 -8.70
N ILE A 26 29.37 -4.09 -9.76
CA ILE A 26 28.63 -4.03 -11.02
C ILE A 26 28.59 -5.42 -11.67
N SER A 27 29.74 -6.09 -11.73
CA SER A 27 29.85 -7.45 -12.27
C SER A 27 29.02 -8.45 -11.46
N TYR A 28 28.99 -8.30 -10.13
CA TYR A 28 28.15 -9.09 -9.24
C TYR A 28 26.66 -8.88 -9.52
N LEU A 29 26.20 -7.64 -9.64
CA LEU A 29 24.81 -7.30 -9.99
C LEU A 29 24.39 -7.85 -11.36
N ILE A 30 25.30 -7.85 -12.35
CA ILE A 30 25.06 -8.45 -13.67
C ILE A 30 24.96 -9.99 -13.56
N ASN A 31 25.87 -10.61 -12.82
CA ASN A 31 25.87 -12.07 -12.60
C ASN A 31 24.63 -12.55 -11.85
N GLN A 32 24.11 -11.74 -10.92
CA GLN A 32 22.84 -12.00 -10.24
C GLN A 32 21.61 -11.74 -11.13
N GLY A 33 21.80 -11.23 -12.36
CA GLY A 33 20.72 -10.93 -13.29
C GLY A 33 19.87 -9.73 -12.86
N LEU A 34 20.37 -8.87 -11.97
CA LEU A 34 19.66 -7.70 -11.44
C LEU A 34 19.79 -6.46 -12.33
N ILE A 35 20.87 -6.36 -13.09
CA ILE A 35 21.07 -5.28 -14.08
C ILE A 35 21.58 -5.88 -15.40
N THR A 36 21.27 -5.21 -16.50
CA THR A 36 21.80 -5.54 -17.84
C THR A 36 22.66 -4.40 -18.35
N SER A 37 23.66 -4.73 -19.16
CA SER A 37 24.51 -3.74 -19.83
C SER A 37 24.17 -3.67 -21.32
N ILE A 38 24.01 -2.44 -21.83
CA ILE A 38 23.77 -2.15 -23.23
C ILE A 38 24.89 -1.25 -23.72
N GLU A 39 25.67 -1.72 -24.68
CA GLU A 39 26.70 -0.91 -25.32
C GLU A 39 26.09 -0.08 -26.46
N ARG A 40 26.19 1.25 -26.35
CA ARG A 40 25.80 2.18 -27.41
C ARG A 40 26.94 3.14 -27.71
N ARG A 41 27.48 3.06 -28.93
CA ARG A 41 28.46 4.02 -29.47
C ARG A 41 29.67 4.24 -28.53
N GLY A 42 30.20 3.17 -27.94
CA GLY A 42 31.36 3.22 -27.05
C GLY A 42 31.06 3.64 -25.60
N SER A 43 29.79 3.71 -25.21
CA SER A 43 29.36 3.90 -23.82
C SER A 43 28.53 2.69 -23.36
N ILE A 44 28.81 2.21 -22.15
CA ILE A 44 28.05 1.15 -21.49
C ILE A 44 26.96 1.82 -20.65
N VAL A 45 25.70 1.48 -20.93
CA VAL A 45 24.53 1.90 -20.15
C VAL A 45 24.03 0.69 -19.38
N TYR A 46 23.80 0.87 -18.08
CA TYR A 46 23.22 -0.18 -17.23
C TYR A 46 21.74 0.08 -17.00
N GLU A 47 20.90 -0.93 -17.23
CA GLU A 47 19.45 -0.87 -17.05
C GLU A 47 18.99 -1.95 -16.04
N PRO A 48 18.05 -1.63 -15.14
CA PRO A 48 17.51 -2.61 -14.18
C PRO A 48 16.70 -3.70 -14.89
N THR A 49 16.83 -4.95 -14.46
CA THR A 49 15.96 -6.04 -14.94
C THR A 49 14.63 -6.09 -14.20
N GLU A 50 13.68 -6.82 -14.78
CA GLU A 50 12.41 -7.18 -14.13
C GLU A 50 12.63 -7.89 -12.79
N MET A 51 13.70 -8.68 -12.67
CA MET A 51 14.07 -9.35 -11.42
C MET A 51 14.42 -8.35 -10.32
N LEU A 52 15.19 -7.31 -10.64
CA LEU A 52 15.52 -6.25 -9.69
C LEU A 52 14.30 -5.40 -9.36
N SER A 53 13.44 -5.09 -10.35
CA SER A 53 12.19 -4.38 -10.04
C SER A 53 11.33 -5.18 -9.08
N ASN A 54 11.15 -6.49 -9.30
CA ASN A 54 10.36 -7.36 -8.42
C ASN A 54 11.00 -7.55 -7.04
N PHE A 55 12.32 -7.45 -6.92
CA PHE A 55 12.99 -7.49 -5.61
C PHE A 55 12.80 -6.19 -4.82
N ILE A 56 12.71 -5.06 -5.51
CA ILE A 56 12.53 -3.72 -4.90
C ILE A 56 11.05 -3.43 -4.63
N THR A 57 10.15 -3.89 -5.50
CA THR A 57 8.71 -3.68 -5.36
C THR A 57 8.05 -4.93 -4.76
N PRO A 58 7.35 -4.83 -3.61
CA PRO A 58 6.63 -5.97 -3.05
C PRO A 58 5.61 -6.54 -4.06
N GLU A 59 5.53 -7.88 -4.13
CA GLU A 59 4.81 -8.65 -5.17
C GLU A 59 3.28 -8.34 -5.23
N LYS A 60 2.72 -7.75 -4.17
CA LYS A 60 1.45 -7.00 -4.17
C LYS A 60 1.55 -5.83 -3.22
N ASP A 61 1.20 -4.62 -3.67
CA ASP A 61 1.04 -3.48 -2.77
C ASP A 61 -0.12 -3.80 -1.81
N TYR A 62 0.08 -3.64 -0.50
CA TYR A 62 -0.98 -3.87 0.50
C TYR A 62 -2.21 -3.02 0.23
N PHE A 63 -2.02 -1.86 -0.41
CA PHE A 63 -3.12 -1.03 -0.88
C PHE A 63 -3.94 -1.70 -1.99
N ASP A 64 -3.34 -2.50 -2.87
CA ASP A 64 -4.08 -3.19 -3.93
C ASP A 64 -5.01 -4.26 -3.33
N LEU A 65 -4.56 -4.96 -2.28
CA LEU A 65 -5.42 -5.85 -1.49
C LEU A 65 -6.57 -5.07 -0.83
N PHE A 66 -6.27 -3.94 -0.19
CA PHE A 66 -7.27 -3.05 0.38
C PHE A 66 -8.31 -2.58 -0.65
N TYR A 67 -7.84 -2.17 -1.83
CA TYR A 67 -8.67 -1.70 -2.93
C TYR A 67 -9.59 -2.80 -3.46
N ASP A 68 -9.07 -4.02 -3.60
CA ASP A 68 -9.83 -5.16 -4.13
C ASP A 68 -10.92 -5.63 -3.16
N MET A 69 -10.68 -5.54 -1.84
CA MET A 69 -11.69 -5.87 -0.83
C MET A 69 -12.86 -4.89 -0.80
N TYR A 70 -12.63 -3.61 -1.09
CA TYR A 70 -13.67 -2.58 -0.99
C TYR A 70 -14.76 -2.80 -2.06
N PRO A 71 -16.07 -2.72 -1.78
CA PRO A 71 -17.08 -2.84 -2.84
C PRO A 71 -16.97 -1.73 -3.89
N VAL A 72 -17.19 -2.03 -5.18
CA VAL A 72 -17.16 -1.01 -6.25
C VAL A 72 -18.26 0.03 -6.05
N TYR A 73 -19.48 -0.46 -5.80
CA TYR A 73 -20.65 0.35 -5.51
C TYR A 73 -21.55 -0.37 -4.52
N VAL A 74 -22.46 0.39 -3.90
CA VAL A 74 -23.53 -0.14 -3.06
C VAL A 74 -24.87 0.42 -3.50
N LEU A 75 -25.93 -0.35 -3.25
CA LEU A 75 -27.31 0.10 -3.40
C LEU A 75 -27.81 0.59 -2.06
N ARG A 76 -28.29 1.83 -2.03
CA ARG A 76 -28.98 2.38 -0.86
C ARG A 76 -30.42 1.88 -0.79
N PRO A 77 -31.10 2.00 0.36
CA PRO A 77 -32.51 1.62 0.49
C PRO A 77 -33.45 2.37 -0.47
N ASP A 78 -33.06 3.57 -0.91
CA ASP A 78 -33.78 4.37 -1.91
C ASP A 78 -33.55 3.89 -3.36
N GLY A 79 -32.74 2.84 -3.57
CA GLY A 79 -32.38 2.31 -4.88
C GLY A 79 -31.24 3.05 -5.58
N THR A 80 -30.68 4.10 -4.98
CA THR A 80 -29.57 4.85 -5.58
C THR A 80 -28.27 4.05 -5.52
N LYS A 81 -27.53 4.08 -6.65
CA LYS A 81 -26.18 3.50 -6.75
C LYS A 81 -25.16 4.52 -6.29
N ASN A 82 -24.35 4.15 -5.31
CA ASN A 82 -23.27 5.01 -4.83
C ASN A 82 -21.92 4.29 -5.00
N TYR A 83 -20.99 4.92 -5.71
CA TYR A 83 -19.66 4.37 -5.96
C TYR A 83 -18.74 4.62 -4.77
N LEU A 84 -18.11 3.57 -4.26
CA LEU A 84 -17.28 3.67 -3.05
C LEU A 84 -15.79 3.79 -3.35
N ARG A 85 -15.32 3.22 -4.48
CA ARG A 85 -13.92 3.26 -4.92
C ARG A 85 -13.55 4.56 -5.65
N ALA A 86 -13.84 5.72 -5.04
CA ALA A 86 -13.46 7.02 -5.58
C ALA A 86 -12.06 7.47 -5.10
N ASN A 87 -11.43 8.39 -5.84
CA ASN A 87 -10.16 9.03 -5.46
C ASN A 87 -8.99 8.06 -5.17
N VAL A 88 -8.80 7.04 -6.01
CA VAL A 88 -7.83 5.94 -5.79
C VAL A 88 -6.42 6.45 -5.45
N ASN A 89 -5.87 7.40 -6.21
CA ASN A 89 -4.52 7.92 -5.96
C ASN A 89 -4.37 8.60 -4.60
N LYS A 90 -5.41 9.33 -4.16
CA LYS A 90 -5.40 9.98 -2.84
C LYS A 90 -5.51 8.93 -1.73
N CYS A 91 -6.36 7.92 -1.92
CA CYS A 91 -6.49 6.81 -1.00
C CYS A 91 -5.18 6.02 -0.87
N ARG A 92 -4.48 5.76 -1.98
CA ARG A 92 -3.16 5.08 -1.96
C ARG A 92 -2.15 5.86 -1.15
N HIS A 93 -2.04 7.16 -1.39
CA HIS A 93 -1.12 8.01 -0.66
C HIS A 93 -1.42 8.03 0.85
N LEU A 94 -2.70 8.15 1.20
CA LEU A 94 -3.14 8.24 2.60
C LEU A 94 -2.98 6.89 3.32
N TYR A 95 -3.35 5.78 2.68
CA TYR A 95 -3.10 4.43 3.19
C TYR A 95 -1.61 4.17 3.44
N ASN A 96 -0.76 4.50 2.48
CA ASN A 96 0.70 4.34 2.61
C ASN A 96 1.28 5.26 3.70
N THR A 97 0.65 6.40 3.97
CA THR A 97 1.04 7.30 5.06
C THR A 97 0.74 6.68 6.42
N TYR A 98 -0.39 5.99 6.58
CA TYR A 98 -0.74 5.33 7.84
C TYR A 98 0.03 4.04 8.08
N VAL A 99 0.19 3.23 7.04
CA VAL A 99 0.93 1.95 7.11
C VAL A 99 2.44 2.17 7.22
N GLY A 100 2.96 3.21 6.58
CA GLY A 100 4.39 3.47 6.51
C GLY A 100 5.15 2.31 5.85
N ARG A 101 6.08 1.70 6.61
CA ARG A 101 6.84 0.51 6.18
C ARG A 101 6.42 -0.77 6.92
N SER A 102 5.35 -0.72 7.71
CA SER A 102 4.96 -1.82 8.58
C SER A 102 3.98 -2.76 7.90
N SER A 103 4.40 -4.00 7.63
CA SER A 103 3.51 -5.08 7.16
C SER A 103 2.35 -5.30 8.12
N ALA A 104 2.65 -5.31 9.42
CA ALA A 104 1.66 -5.56 10.46
C ALA A 104 0.56 -4.47 10.50
N ALA A 105 0.91 -3.20 10.26
CA ALA A 105 -0.06 -2.13 10.19
C ALA A 105 -0.97 -2.26 8.95
N ALA A 106 -0.39 -2.69 7.82
CA ALA A 106 -1.13 -2.93 6.59
C ALA A 106 -2.14 -4.07 6.75
N GLU A 107 -1.68 -5.19 7.32
CA GLU A 107 -2.50 -6.36 7.64
C GLU A 107 -3.60 -5.99 8.64
N HIS A 108 -3.28 -5.21 9.68
CA HIS A 108 -4.26 -4.75 10.65
C HIS A 108 -5.41 -3.97 9.99
N ILE A 109 -5.09 -2.93 9.22
CA ILE A 109 -6.10 -2.10 8.52
C ILE A 109 -6.95 -2.97 7.57
N ASN A 110 -6.32 -3.91 6.87
CA ASN A 110 -6.99 -4.82 5.95
C ASN A 110 -7.94 -5.78 6.68
N ASN A 111 -7.54 -6.31 7.84
CA ASN A 111 -8.36 -7.16 8.68
C ASN A 111 -9.57 -6.40 9.26
N CYS A 112 -9.36 -5.16 9.73
CA CYS A 112 -10.46 -4.30 10.17
C CYS A 112 -11.47 -4.06 9.04
N LEU A 113 -11.00 -3.77 7.82
CA LEU A 113 -11.89 -3.60 6.68
C LEU A 113 -12.69 -4.88 6.39
N ALA A 114 -12.03 -6.05 6.39
CA ALA A 114 -12.69 -7.32 6.14
C ALA A 114 -13.79 -7.61 7.18
N PHE A 115 -13.52 -7.33 8.46
CA PHE A 115 -14.50 -7.46 9.53
C PHE A 115 -15.70 -6.52 9.35
N GLU A 116 -15.47 -5.24 9.03
CA GLU A 116 -16.57 -4.29 8.82
C GLU A 116 -17.46 -4.70 7.65
N ILE A 117 -16.85 -5.14 6.53
CA ILE A 117 -17.58 -5.61 5.36
C ILE A 117 -18.44 -6.83 5.72
N ASP A 118 -17.88 -7.82 6.41
CA ASP A 118 -18.64 -9.02 6.83
C ASP A 118 -19.80 -8.64 7.76
N LYS A 119 -19.54 -7.80 8.77
CA LYS A 119 -20.56 -7.30 9.70
C LYS A 119 -21.70 -6.59 8.98
N LYS A 120 -21.38 -5.69 8.05
CA LYS A 120 -22.39 -4.93 7.28
C LYS A 120 -23.13 -5.79 6.27
N THR A 121 -22.45 -6.78 5.68
CA THR A 121 -23.07 -7.76 4.79
C THR A 121 -24.06 -8.62 5.55
N ARG A 122 -23.65 -9.19 6.70
CA ARG A 122 -24.48 -10.05 7.56
C ARG A 122 -25.69 -9.32 8.14
N SER A 123 -25.55 -8.03 8.47
CA SER A 123 -26.64 -7.20 8.98
C SER A 123 -27.53 -6.58 7.88
N GLY A 124 -27.22 -6.79 6.60
CA GLY A 124 -27.93 -6.15 5.48
C GLY A 124 -27.75 -4.63 5.39
N LYS A 125 -26.74 -4.08 6.08
CA LYS A 125 -26.45 -2.63 6.16
C LYS A 125 -25.31 -2.18 5.25
N ILE A 126 -24.90 -3.02 4.30
CA ILE A 126 -23.82 -2.71 3.33
C ILE A 126 -24.10 -1.44 2.51
N GLY A 127 -25.39 -1.10 2.28
CA GLY A 127 -25.81 0.13 1.63
C GLY A 127 -25.38 1.43 2.35
N TYR A 128 -25.03 1.33 3.64
CA TYR A 128 -24.53 2.44 4.46
C TYR A 128 -22.99 2.43 4.60
N MET A 129 -22.28 1.66 3.78
CA MET A 129 -20.83 1.68 3.78
C MET A 129 -20.32 3.05 3.33
N LYS A 130 -19.32 3.58 4.05
CA LYS A 130 -18.66 4.84 3.68
C LYS A 130 -17.90 4.65 2.36
N THR A 131 -17.63 5.73 1.65
CA THR A 131 -16.69 5.71 0.53
C THR A 131 -15.28 5.40 1.03
N MET A 132 -14.46 4.74 0.22
CA MET A 132 -13.08 4.37 0.56
C MET A 132 -12.25 5.55 1.11
N TRP A 133 -12.37 6.72 0.47
CA TRP A 133 -11.72 7.95 0.95
C TRP A 133 -12.15 8.35 2.36
N ARG A 134 -13.45 8.39 2.62
CA ARG A 134 -13.99 8.75 3.95
C ARG A 134 -13.63 7.73 5.01
N TRP A 135 -13.64 6.45 4.66
CA TRP A 135 -13.25 5.38 5.57
C TRP A 135 -11.82 5.56 6.06
N LEU A 136 -10.91 5.89 5.15
CA LEU A 136 -9.52 6.14 5.48
C LEU A 136 -9.32 7.45 6.26
N VAL A 137 -9.95 8.56 5.83
CA VAL A 137 -9.81 9.87 6.50
C VAL A 137 -10.38 9.85 7.92
N ASP A 138 -11.50 9.17 8.12
CA ASP A 138 -12.17 9.10 9.42
C ASP A 138 -11.59 8.00 10.33
N HIS A 139 -10.44 7.39 9.97
CA HIS A 139 -9.75 6.36 10.74
C HIS A 139 -10.68 5.21 11.22
N GLN A 140 -11.59 4.77 10.36
CA GLN A 140 -12.67 3.84 10.74
C GLN A 140 -12.18 2.47 11.25
N TRP A 141 -10.94 2.11 10.94
CA TRP A 141 -10.33 0.90 11.49
C TRP A 141 -10.18 0.97 13.01
N GLU A 142 -10.05 2.14 13.63
CA GLU A 142 -9.93 2.28 15.09
C GLU A 142 -11.23 1.88 15.79
N GLU A 143 -12.38 2.36 15.28
CA GLU A 143 -13.70 1.95 15.79
C GLU A 143 -13.91 0.45 15.60
N THR A 144 -13.49 -0.06 14.44
CA THR A 144 -13.63 -1.49 14.11
C THR A 144 -12.73 -2.36 14.99
N GLU A 145 -11.52 -1.90 15.30
CA GLU A 145 -10.57 -2.58 16.18
C GLU A 145 -11.13 -2.74 17.59
N GLU A 146 -11.71 -1.69 18.16
CA GLU A 146 -12.36 -1.74 19.47
C GLU A 146 -13.55 -2.72 19.47
N GLU A 147 -14.36 -2.73 18.41
CA GLU A 147 -15.44 -3.72 18.28
C GLU A 147 -14.92 -5.16 18.16
N MET A 148 -13.80 -5.37 17.46
CA MET A 148 -13.16 -6.68 17.36
C MET A 148 -12.65 -7.16 18.73
N LYS A 149 -12.04 -6.26 19.53
CA LYS A 149 -11.63 -6.56 20.91
C LYS A 149 -12.83 -6.94 21.78
N ASP A 150 -13.89 -6.14 21.77
CA ASP A 150 -15.12 -6.40 22.52
C ASP A 150 -15.78 -7.73 22.15
N SER A 151 -15.81 -8.07 20.86
CA SER A 151 -16.38 -9.35 20.39
C SER A 151 -15.56 -10.55 20.86
N THR A 152 -14.24 -10.40 20.97
CA THR A 152 -13.33 -11.44 21.46
C THR A 152 -13.55 -11.69 22.95
N THR A 153 -13.67 -10.63 23.76
CA THR A 153 -13.94 -10.73 25.21
C THR A 153 -15.27 -11.42 25.49
N LYS A 154 -16.35 -11.06 24.78
CA LYS A 154 -17.67 -11.69 24.95
C LYS A 154 -17.68 -13.19 24.63
N THR A 155 -16.84 -13.62 23.70
CA THR A 155 -16.73 -15.05 23.33
C THR A 155 -16.03 -15.86 24.42
N GLN A 156 -15.05 -15.27 25.12
CA GLN A 156 -14.39 -15.92 26.26
C GLN A 156 -15.32 -16.05 27.46
N ASP A 157 -16.11 -15.02 27.78
CA ASP A 157 -17.04 -15.04 28.92
C ASP A 157 -18.23 -16.00 28.72
N ALA A 158 -18.61 -16.27 27.47
CA ALA A 158 -19.69 -17.21 27.14
C ALA A 158 -19.30 -18.70 27.36
N TYR A 159 -18.01 -19.02 27.50
CA TYR A 159 -17.52 -20.40 27.66
C TYR A 159 -17.53 -20.90 29.12
N GLY A 160 -18.17 -20.15 30.04
CA GLY A 160 -18.21 -20.46 31.47
C GLY A 160 -19.61 -20.50 32.10
N THR A 161 -20.68 -20.50 31.31
CA THR A 161 -22.05 -20.69 31.81
C THR A 161 -22.49 -22.16 31.65
N GLU A 162 -21.83 -23.05 32.41
CA GLU A 162 -22.42 -24.35 32.69
C GLU A 162 -23.66 -24.13 33.57
N LEU A 163 -24.83 -24.52 33.06
CA LEU A 163 -26.09 -24.55 33.78
C LEU A 163 -25.94 -25.45 35.02
N ILE A 164 -25.98 -24.87 36.21
CA ILE A 164 -26.22 -25.61 37.47
C ILE A 164 -27.72 -25.79 37.64
#